data_AF-A0A535K6Z0-F1
#
_entry.id   AF-A0A535K6Z0-F1
#
_cell.length_a   1.000
_cell.length_b   1.000
_cell.length_c   1.000
_cell.angle_alpha   90.00
_cell.angle_beta   90.00
_cell.angle_gamma   90.00
#
_symmetry.space_group_name_H-M   'P 1'
#
loop_
_entity.id
_entity.type
_entity.pdbx_description
1 polymer ?
#
loop_
_entity_poly.entity_id
_entity_poly.type
_entity_poly.pdbx_seq_one_letter_code
_entity_poly.pdbx_strand_id
1 'polypeptide(L)'
;MQPLGHALSLFVPGYGYWQVYRHFALIASGLERLGANTKVDPFSATIGVVLWSLTFLHYSAEPIFVALDAIELLAATAVVVYGQVALNEYWRARPGPSVEERVLPTDWLAIGLAAAYFLSSVLSYVTPATN
;
A
#
# COMPACT_ATOMS: atom_id res chain seq x y z
N MET A 1 4.06 -20.09 -0.64
CA MET A 1 5.19 -19.64 -1.49
C MET A 1 6.46 -20.24 -0.89
N GLN A 2 7.36 -20.81 -1.71
CA GLN A 2 8.68 -21.23 -1.20
C GLN A 2 9.52 -19.98 -0.91
N PRO A 3 10.10 -19.82 0.30
CA PRO A 3 10.78 -18.59 0.71
C PRO A 3 11.90 -18.15 -0.23
N LEU A 4 12.69 -19.11 -0.73
CA LEU A 4 13.78 -18.86 -1.67
C LEU A 4 13.27 -18.28 -3.00
N GLY A 5 12.19 -18.86 -3.55
CA GLY A 5 11.59 -18.37 -4.78
C GLY A 5 11.02 -16.96 -4.64
N HIS A 6 10.46 -16.61 -3.47
CA HIS A 6 10.02 -15.25 -3.19
C HIS A 6 11.20 -14.28 -3.10
N ALA A 7 12.26 -14.65 -2.39
CA ALA A 7 13.47 -13.83 -2.29
C ALA A 7 14.15 -13.61 -3.65
N LEU A 8 14.29 -14.67 -4.46
CA LEU A 8 14.87 -14.57 -5.80
C LEU A 8 14.02 -13.72 -6.74
N SER A 9 12.72 -13.67 -6.51
CA SER A 9 11.81 -12.92 -7.36
C SER A 9 11.94 -11.40 -7.26
N LEU A 10 12.57 -10.89 -6.19
CA LEU A 10 12.93 -9.48 -6.06
C LEU A 10 13.94 -9.03 -7.13
N PHE A 11 14.74 -9.96 -7.67
CA PHE A 11 15.76 -9.65 -8.67
C PHE A 11 15.24 -9.69 -10.11
N VAL A 12 13.97 -10.06 -10.33
CA VAL A 12 13.37 -10.09 -11.67
C VAL A 12 12.64 -8.77 -11.91
N PRO A 13 13.14 -7.89 -12.80
CA PRO A 13 12.53 -6.58 -13.04
C PRO A 13 11.05 -6.72 -13.42
N GLY A 14 10.20 -5.92 -12.77
CA GLY A 14 8.76 -5.88 -13.02
C GLY A 14 7.97 -7.10 -12.51
N TYR A 15 8.62 -8.17 -12.06
CA TYR A 15 7.91 -9.34 -11.52
C TYR A 15 7.12 -9.01 -10.25
N GLY A 16 7.61 -8.07 -9.44
CA GLY A 16 6.87 -7.53 -8.29
C GLY A 16 5.51 -6.94 -8.68
N TYR A 17 5.44 -6.20 -9.78
CA TYR A 17 4.17 -5.64 -10.28
C TYR A 17 3.21 -6.74 -10.75
N TRP A 18 3.73 -7.78 -11.40
CA TRP A 18 2.93 -8.94 -11.76
C TRP A 18 2.41 -9.69 -10.52
N GLN A 19 3.24 -9.85 -9.47
CA GLN A 19 2.81 -10.45 -8.21
C GLN A 19 1.69 -9.64 -7.55
N VAL A 20 1.79 -8.31 -7.55
CA VAL A 20 0.74 -7.41 -7.03
C VAL A 20 -0.55 -7.60 -7.81
N TYR A 21 -0.50 -7.56 -9.14
CA TYR A 21 -1.67 -7.83 -9.98
C TYR A 21 -2.32 -9.17 -9.64
N ARG A 22 -1.52 -10.24 -9.56
CA ARG A 22 -2.01 -11.59 -9.21
C ARG A 22 -2.61 -11.65 -7.82
N HIS A 23 -2.05 -10.93 -6.86
CA HIS A 23 -2.54 -10.85 -5.49
C HIS A 23 -3.92 -10.23 -5.44
N PHE A 24 -4.11 -9.05 -6.05
CA PHE A 24 -5.41 -8.38 -6.07
C PHE A 24 -6.44 -9.11 -6.94
N ALA A 25 -6.02 -9.77 -8.03
CA ALA A 25 -6.91 -10.61 -8.84
C ALA A 25 -7.44 -11.80 -8.04
N LEU A 26 -6.62 -12.39 -7.18
CA LEU A 26 -7.05 -13.46 -6.29
C LEU A 26 -8.09 -12.96 -5.28
N ILE A 27 -7.86 -11.80 -4.65
CA ILE A 27 -8.83 -11.17 -3.74
C ILE A 27 -10.15 -10.87 -4.46
N ALA A 28 -10.09 -10.26 -5.64
CA ALA A 28 -11.26 -9.94 -6.46
C ALA A 28 -12.10 -11.20 -6.77
N SER A 29 -11.43 -12.28 -7.21
CA SER A 29 -12.10 -13.56 -7.48
C SER A 29 -12.73 -14.18 -6.23
N GLY A 30 -12.11 -14.01 -5.06
CA GLY A 30 -12.64 -14.48 -3.79
C GLY A 30 -13.90 -13.72 -3.38
N LEU A 31 -13.88 -12.39 -3.49
CA LEU A 31 -15.02 -11.52 -3.21
C LEU A 31 -16.20 -11.81 -4.15
N GLU A 32 -15.92 -12.00 -5.45
CA GLU A 32 -16.93 -12.32 -6.45
C GLU A 32 -17.65 -13.64 -6.14
N ARG A 33 -16.89 -14.69 -5.78
CA ARG A 33 -17.47 -16.00 -5.40
C ARG A 33 -18.38 -15.93 -4.17
N LEU A 34 -18.13 -14.97 -3.28
CA LEU A 34 -18.92 -14.77 -2.07
C LEU A 34 -20.07 -13.78 -2.27
N GLY A 35 -20.21 -13.17 -3.46
CA GLY A 35 -21.22 -12.16 -3.72
C GLY A 35 -21.04 -10.87 -2.91
N ALA A 36 -19.80 -10.54 -2.51
CA ALA A 36 -19.51 -9.33 -1.76
C ALA A 36 -19.77 -8.06 -2.60
N ASN A 37 -20.21 -6.98 -1.93
CA ASN A 37 -20.51 -5.70 -2.58
C ASN A 37 -19.24 -4.97 -3.04
N THR A 38 -18.15 -5.12 -2.31
CA THR A 38 -16.87 -4.48 -2.64
C THR A 38 -16.28 -5.08 -3.92
N LYS A 39 -15.94 -4.21 -4.88
CA LYS A 39 -15.24 -4.59 -6.11
C LYS A 39 -13.77 -4.21 -6.01
N VAL A 40 -12.92 -5.12 -6.45
CA VAL A 40 -11.47 -4.93 -6.49
C VAL A 40 -11.00 -4.93 -7.94
N ASP A 41 -10.32 -3.86 -8.36
CA ASP A 41 -9.63 -3.76 -9.63
C ASP A 41 -8.11 -3.99 -9.43
N PRO A 42 -7.57 -5.13 -9.91
CA PRO A 42 -6.16 -5.45 -9.74
C PRO A 42 -5.22 -4.50 -10.49
N PHE A 43 -5.69 -3.87 -11.57
CA PHE A 43 -4.87 -2.98 -12.37
C PHE A 43 -4.60 -1.66 -11.62
N SER A 44 -5.62 -1.06 -11.01
CA SER A 44 -5.49 0.13 -10.17
C SER A 44 -4.52 -0.07 -9.01
N ALA A 45 -4.59 -1.21 -8.32
CA ALA A 45 -3.64 -1.54 -7.25
C ALA A 45 -2.19 -1.66 -7.76
N THR A 46 -2.03 -2.22 -8.97
CA THR A 46 -0.71 -2.35 -9.61
C THR A 46 -0.13 -1.00 -9.98
N ILE A 47 -0.95 -0.08 -10.52
CA ILE A 47 -0.55 1.31 -10.79
C ILE A 47 -0.10 1.99 -9.49
N GLY A 48 -0.83 1.81 -8.39
CA GLY A 48 -0.45 2.36 -7.09
C GLY A 48 0.94 1.91 -6.63
N VAL A 49 1.29 0.63 -6.85
CA VAL A 49 2.64 0.14 -6.51
C VAL A 49 3.71 0.66 -7.47
N VAL A 50 3.40 0.84 -8.75
CA VAL A 50 4.31 1.51 -9.69
C VAL A 50 4.60 2.93 -9.25
N LEU A 51 3.59 3.68 -8.81
CA LEU A 51 3.75 5.05 -8.28
C LEU A 51 4.57 5.09 -6.98
N TRP A 52 4.48 4.06 -6.15
CA TRP A 52 5.33 3.88 -4.96
C TRP A 52 6.79 3.51 -5.31
N SER A 53 7.09 3.12 -6.54
CA SER A 53 8.43 2.63 -6.91
C SER A 53 9.26 3.67 -7.70
N LEU A 54 8.81 4.92 -7.77
CA LEU A 54 9.41 5.97 -8.60
C LEU A 54 10.69 6.57 -8.01
N THR A 55 10.84 6.63 -6.68
CA THR A 55 11.94 7.26 -5.94
C THR A 55 12.68 6.31 -5.01
N PHE A 56 12.41 4.99 -5.09
CA PHE A 56 13.04 3.91 -4.30
C PHE A 56 14.59 3.92 -4.24
N LEU A 57 15.26 4.85 -4.95
CA LEU A 57 16.71 5.06 -5.01
C LEU A 57 17.18 6.52 -4.80
N HIS A 58 16.34 7.48 -4.37
CA HIS A 58 16.75 8.88 -4.23
C HIS A 58 16.72 9.37 -2.79
N TYR A 59 17.89 9.42 -2.16
CA TYR A 59 18.10 10.14 -0.89
C TYR A 59 18.59 11.54 -1.19
N SER A 60 17.68 12.48 -1.44
CA SER A 60 18.01 13.88 -1.74
C SER A 60 17.09 14.83 -0.99
N ALA A 61 17.66 15.92 -0.48
CA ALA A 61 16.91 16.99 0.19
C ALA A 61 16.35 18.05 -0.80
N GLU A 62 16.57 17.88 -2.11
CA GLU A 62 16.02 18.79 -3.10
C GLU A 62 14.47 18.75 -3.06
N PRO A 63 13.77 19.90 -3.15
CA PRO A 63 12.32 19.97 -2.98
C PRO A 63 11.51 19.03 -3.88
N ILE A 64 12.00 18.76 -5.09
CA ILE A 64 11.33 17.85 -6.04
C ILE A 64 11.34 16.40 -5.55
N PHE A 65 12.43 15.92 -4.95
CA PHE A 65 12.51 14.54 -4.43
C PHE A 65 11.67 14.40 -3.16
N VAL A 66 11.66 15.42 -2.30
CA VAL A 66 10.77 15.46 -1.13
C VAL A 66 9.29 15.40 -1.54
N ALA A 67 8.89 16.12 -2.59
CA ALA A 67 7.53 16.06 -3.12
C ALA A 67 7.19 14.68 -3.71
N LEU A 68 8.13 14.06 -4.42
CA LEU A 68 7.95 12.72 -4.96
C LEU A 68 7.84 11.67 -3.84
N ASP A 69 8.68 11.73 -2.80
CA ASP A 69 8.59 10.84 -1.63
C ASP A 69 7.24 10.93 -0.91
N ALA A 70 6.65 12.12 -0.85
CA ALA A 70 5.30 12.30 -0.32
C ALA A 70 4.24 11.61 -1.21
N ILE A 71 4.36 11.71 -2.53
CA ILE A 71 3.48 11.01 -3.48
C ILE A 71 3.62 9.50 -3.33
N GLU A 72 4.85 9.00 -3.17
CA GLU A 72 5.13 7.58 -2.96
C GLU A 72 4.46 7.06 -1.70
N LEU A 73 4.61 7.78 -0.59
CA LEU A 73 4.02 7.41 0.69
C LEU A 73 2.49 7.36 0.60
N LEU A 74 1.89 8.34 -0.09
CA LEU A 74 0.44 8.37 -0.34
C LEU A 74 0.00 7.17 -1.18
N ALA A 75 0.75 6.84 -2.25
CA ALA A 75 0.45 5.70 -3.11
C ALA A 75 0.58 4.36 -2.34
N ALA A 76 1.65 4.17 -1.58
CA ALA A 76 1.87 3.00 -0.73
C ALA A 76 0.73 2.83 0.29
N THR A 77 0.38 3.93 0.98
CA THR A 77 -0.71 3.93 1.97
C THR A 77 -2.04 3.56 1.31
N ALA A 78 -2.35 4.17 0.15
CA ALA A 78 -3.58 3.89 -0.58
C ALA A 78 -3.69 2.41 -0.98
N VAL A 79 -2.63 1.80 -1.50
CA VAL A 79 -2.61 0.38 -1.89
C VAL A 79 -2.81 -0.53 -0.67
N VAL A 80 -2.13 -0.24 0.45
CA VAL A 80 -2.26 -1.05 1.68
C VAL A 80 -3.68 -0.97 2.23
N VAL A 81 -4.24 0.24 2.37
CA VAL A 81 -5.61 0.44 2.84
C VAL A 81 -6.61 -0.25 1.92
N TYR A 82 -6.45 -0.08 0.61
CA TYR A 82 -7.30 -0.71 -0.38
C TYR A 82 -7.32 -2.24 -0.26
N GLY A 83 -6.14 -2.86 -0.13
CA GLY A 83 -6.00 -4.30 0.08
C GLY A 83 -6.62 -4.77 1.40
N GLN A 84 -6.41 -4.04 2.50
CA GLN A 84 -6.95 -4.42 3.81
C GLN A 84 -8.47 -4.34 3.87
N VAL A 85 -9.08 -3.27 3.32
CA VAL A 85 -10.55 -3.15 3.23
C VAL A 85 -11.14 -4.31 2.44
N ALA A 86 -10.53 -4.67 1.30
CA ALA A 86 -10.97 -5.79 0.49
C ALA A 86 -10.82 -7.15 1.21
N LEU A 87 -9.73 -7.36 1.94
CA LEU A 87 -9.52 -8.57 2.72
C LEU A 87 -10.51 -8.67 3.88
N ASN A 88 -10.73 -7.60 4.64
CA ASN A 88 -11.71 -7.58 5.72
C ASN A 88 -13.09 -7.93 5.20
N GLU A 89 -13.50 -7.35 4.07
CA GLU A 89 -14.78 -7.68 3.45
C GLU A 89 -14.87 -9.17 3.04
N TYR A 90 -13.80 -9.73 2.47
CA TYR A 90 -13.75 -11.15 2.16
C TYR A 90 -13.94 -12.01 3.41
N TRP A 91 -13.25 -11.69 4.50
CA TRP A 91 -13.34 -12.44 5.75
C TRP A 91 -14.69 -12.27 6.46
N ARG A 92 -15.40 -11.16 6.26
CA ARG A 92 -16.79 -10.98 6.70
C ARG A 92 -17.77 -11.82 5.88
N ALA A 93 -17.59 -11.85 4.56
CA ALA A 93 -18.55 -12.49 3.65
C ALA A 93 -18.43 -14.02 3.61
N ARG A 94 -17.26 -14.58 3.97
CA ARG A 94 -17.05 -16.03 3.90
C ARG A 94 -17.84 -16.78 4.99
N PRO A 95 -18.25 -18.03 4.74
CA PRO A 95 -18.80 -18.89 5.78
C PRO A 95 -17.76 -19.28 6.84
N GLY A 96 -18.17 -19.34 8.11
CA GLY A 96 -17.35 -19.82 9.22
C GLY A 96 -17.32 -18.86 10.41
N PRO A 97 -16.50 -19.15 11.43
CA PRO A 97 -16.31 -18.27 12.57
C PRO A 97 -15.83 -16.89 12.13
N SER A 98 -16.31 -15.85 12.81
CA SER A 98 -15.84 -14.48 12.61
C SER A 98 -14.33 -14.42 12.79
N VAL A 99 -13.65 -13.78 11.84
CA VAL A 99 -12.22 -13.48 11.95
C VAL A 99 -12.10 -12.01 12.33
N GLU A 100 -11.20 -11.72 13.26
CA GLU A 100 -10.92 -10.34 13.66
C GLU A 100 -10.40 -9.55 12.45
N GLU A 101 -10.98 -8.37 12.24
CA GLU A 101 -10.57 -7.47 11.17
C GLU A 101 -9.15 -6.98 11.41
N ARG A 102 -8.39 -6.82 10.32
CA ARG A 102 -7.06 -6.22 10.38
C ARG A 102 -7.15 -4.74 10.03
N VAL A 103 -6.35 -3.92 10.72
CA VAL A 103 -6.45 -2.45 10.81
C VAL A 103 -7.60 -2.01 11.71
N LEU A 104 -7.34 -2.03 13.02
CA LEU A 104 -8.21 -1.53 14.07
C LEU A 104 -8.30 0.01 14.03
N PRO A 105 -9.31 0.63 14.67
CA PRO A 105 -9.36 2.08 14.85
C PRO A 105 -8.08 2.67 15.47
N THR A 106 -7.39 1.92 16.33
CA THR A 106 -6.09 2.30 16.90
C THR A 106 -4.96 2.32 15.87
N ASP A 107 -5.01 1.42 14.89
CA ASP A 107 -4.03 1.38 13.80
C ASP A 107 -4.18 2.62 12.91
N TRP A 108 -5.42 3.09 12.70
CA TRP A 108 -5.67 4.36 12.03
C TRP A 108 -5.10 5.57 12.77
N LEU A 109 -5.20 5.57 14.10
CA LEU A 109 -4.58 6.59 14.95
C LEU A 109 -3.06 6.57 14.82
N ALA A 110 -2.43 5.39 14.87
CA ALA A 110 -0.99 5.23 14.69
C ALA A 110 -0.52 5.67 13.30
N ILE A 111 -1.27 5.30 12.24
CA ILE A 111 -1.02 5.74 10.87
C ILE A 111 -1.14 7.27 10.77
N GLY A 112 -2.17 7.86 11.38
CA GLY A 112 -2.36 9.31 11.39
C GLY A 112 -1.21 10.06 12.09
N LEU A 113 -0.72 9.54 13.22
CA LEU A 113 0.43 10.12 13.92
C LEU A 113 1.73 9.98 13.12
N ALA A 114 1.96 8.81 12.50
CA ALA A 114 3.12 8.58 11.64
C ALA A 114 3.10 9.51 10.41
N ALA A 115 1.92 9.70 9.79
CA ALA A 115 1.74 10.64 8.70
C ALA A 115 1.99 12.09 9.13
N ALA A 116 1.49 12.51 10.29
CA ALA A 116 1.72 13.86 10.83
C ALA A 116 3.22 14.11 11.10
N TYR A 117 3.92 13.13 11.68
CA TYR A 117 5.37 13.21 11.93
C TYR A 117 6.19 13.25 10.64
N PHE A 118 5.79 12.46 9.64
CA PHE A 118 6.43 12.49 8.32
C PHE A 118 6.23 13.87 7.66
N LEU A 119 5.00 14.39 7.65
CA LEU A 119 4.69 15.71 7.08
C LEU A 119 5.43 16.84 7.81
N SER A 120 5.55 16.79 9.14
CA SER A 120 6.33 17.80 9.87
C SER A 120 7.82 17.73 9.51
N SER A 121 8.35 16.53 9.30
CA SER A 121 9.73 16.34 8.83
C SER A 121 9.91 16.91 7.42
N VAL A 122 9.00 16.61 6.48
CA VAL A 122 8.98 17.19 5.13
C VAL A 122 8.94 18.72 5.18
N LEU A 123 8.04 19.30 5.98
CA LEU A 123 7.94 20.75 6.13
C LEU A 123 9.24 21.37 6.65
N SER A 124 9.94 20.70 7.57
CA SER A 124 11.21 21.19 8.10
C SER A 124 12.32 21.31 7.04
N TYR A 125 12.29 20.48 5.98
CA TYR A 125 13.25 20.55 4.88
C TYR A 125 12.94 21.66 3.87
N VAL A 126 11.67 22.04 3.70
CA VAL A 126 11.24 23.04 2.71
C VAL A 126 11.01 24.43 3.30
N THR A 127 11.04 24.57 4.63
CA THR A 127 10.91 25.87 5.29
C THR A 127 12.32 26.48 5.50
N PRO A 128 12.63 27.66 4.93
CA PRO A 128 13.89 28.33 5.19
C PRO A 128 14.01 28.65 6.68
N ALA A 129 15.21 28.52 7.25
CA ALA A 129 15.46 28.99 8.62
C ALA A 129 15.11 30.47 8.74
N THR A 130 14.09 30.80 9.52
CA THR A 130 13.80 32.19 9.90
C THR A 130 14.81 32.58 10.97
N ASN A 131 15.79 33.40 10.58
CA ASN A 131 16.65 34.13 11.52
C ASN A 131 15.82 35.12 12.34
#